data_AF-A0A6A5RS22-F1
#
_entry.id   AF-A0A6A5RS22-F1
#
_cell.length_a   1.000
_cell.length_b   1.000
_cell.length_c   1.000
_cell.angle_alpha   90.00
_cell.angle_beta   90.00
_cell.angle_gamma   90.00
#
_symmetry.space_group_name_H-M   'P 1'
#
loop_
_entity.id
_entity.type
_entity.pdbx_description
1 polymer ?
#
loop_
_entity_poly.entity_id
_entity_poly.type
_entity_poly.pdbx_seq_one_letter_code
_entity_poly.pdbx_strand_id
1 'polypeptide(L)'
;MGLGFYGRTFTMKDPGCMHAGCEFSEVAKGGDRTGTPGVLSAATINKIIENGVTVLHDLEAAAKIVTWDGNQWASFDDAETLKIKLDYANQRCLGGTMVWAIDLDDGSLLAALSSVSTKKEEEVLPSLNFDTPGFGTNWDFIPESEKVKRDEL
;
A
#
# COMPACT_ATOMS: atom_id res chain seq x y z
N MET A 1 12.23 -9.14 2.74
CA MET A 1 12.18 -7.81 2.10
C MET A 1 10.79 -7.23 2.28
N GLY A 2 10.67 -6.00 2.76
CA GLY A 2 9.38 -5.32 2.90
C GLY A 2 8.89 -4.80 1.54
N LEU A 3 7.59 -4.89 1.29
CA LEU A 3 6.89 -4.40 0.10
C LEU A 3 5.78 -3.44 0.55
N GLY A 4 5.72 -2.25 -0.05
CA GLY A 4 4.76 -1.22 0.35
C GLY A 4 3.50 -1.27 -0.51
N PHE A 5 2.35 -1.47 0.12
CA PHE A 5 1.02 -1.33 -0.50
C PHE A 5 0.51 0.13 -0.40
N TYR A 6 1.44 1.07 -0.49
CA TYR A 6 1.17 2.50 -0.38
C TYR A 6 2.22 3.28 -1.16
N GLY A 7 1.90 4.53 -1.47
CA GLY A 7 2.82 5.48 -2.07
C GLY A 7 3.15 6.65 -1.14
N ARG A 8 4.34 7.21 -1.32
CA ARG A 8 4.74 8.49 -0.72
C ARG A 8 4.45 9.61 -1.68
N THR A 9 3.84 10.68 -1.17
CA THR A 9 3.22 11.69 -2.02
C THR A 9 3.70 13.11 -1.71
N PHE A 10 3.87 13.91 -2.76
CA PHE A 10 4.45 15.25 -2.70
C PHE A 10 3.72 16.21 -3.62
N THR A 11 3.73 17.49 -3.25
CA THR A 11 3.35 18.59 -4.13
C THR A 11 4.62 19.13 -4.78
N MET A 12 4.73 19.00 -6.10
CA MET A 12 5.91 19.43 -6.86
C MET A 12 5.95 20.95 -6.96
N LYS A 13 7.16 21.51 -6.83
CA LYS A 13 7.37 22.97 -6.89
C LYS A 13 7.19 23.52 -8.30
N ASP A 14 7.66 22.77 -9.30
CA ASP A 14 7.53 23.10 -10.72
C ASP A 14 6.69 22.03 -11.43
N PRO A 15 5.50 22.38 -11.96
CA PRO A 15 4.69 21.49 -12.79
C PRO A 15 5.38 20.96 -14.06
N GLY A 16 6.46 21.63 -14.51
CA GLY A 16 7.29 21.15 -15.61
C GLY A 16 8.27 20.03 -15.22
N CYS A 17 8.52 19.81 -13.93
CA CYS A 17 9.47 18.82 -13.42
C CYS A 17 8.74 17.75 -12.59
N MET A 18 8.43 16.63 -13.24
CA MET A 18 7.62 15.53 -12.67
C MET A 18 8.35 14.19 -12.51
N HIS A 19 9.65 14.15 -12.79
CA HIS A 19 10.45 12.94 -12.62
C HIS A 19 11.05 12.86 -11.21
N ALA A 20 11.59 11.70 -10.85
CA ALA A 20 12.33 11.54 -9.59
C ALA A 20 13.51 12.53 -9.52
N GLY A 21 13.71 13.14 -8.35
CA GLY A 21 14.77 14.14 -8.12
C GLY A 21 14.35 15.61 -8.34
N CYS A 22 13.14 15.86 -8.86
CA CYS A 22 12.56 17.20 -8.90
C CYS A 22 12.28 17.75 -7.50
N GLU A 23 12.38 19.07 -7.32
CA GLU A 23 12.12 19.74 -6.04
C GLU A 23 10.62 19.74 -5.71
N PHE A 24 10.26 19.36 -4.49
CA PHE A 24 8.90 19.45 -3.96
C PHE A 24 8.80 20.62 -2.96
N SER A 25 7.60 21.21 -2.87
CA SER A 25 7.34 22.30 -1.91
C SER A 25 6.83 21.79 -0.57
N GLU A 26 6.01 20.73 -0.59
CA GLU A 26 5.38 20.16 0.59
C GLU A 26 4.92 18.71 0.32
N VAL A 27 4.43 18.04 1.36
CA VAL A 27 3.75 16.76 1.20
C VAL A 27 2.43 16.95 0.48
N ALA A 28 2.04 15.98 -0.35
CA ALA A 28 0.74 16.06 -1.03
C ALA A 28 -0.41 15.92 -0.03
N LYS A 29 -1.59 16.37 -0.47
CA LYS A 29 -2.83 16.27 0.32
C LYS A 29 -3.10 14.80 0.68
N GLY A 30 -3.53 14.58 1.92
CA GLY A 30 -3.92 13.26 2.38
C GLY A 30 -5.12 12.74 1.58
N GLY A 31 -5.12 11.45 1.26
CA GLY A 31 -6.22 10.83 0.54
C GLY A 31 -7.43 10.59 1.43
N ASP A 32 -8.59 10.45 0.79
CA ASP A 32 -9.90 10.32 1.46
C ASP A 32 -9.97 9.23 2.54
N ARG A 33 -9.12 8.18 2.43
CA ARG A 33 -9.09 7.05 3.37
C ARG A 33 -7.96 7.10 4.40
N THR A 34 -6.77 7.50 3.99
CA THR A 34 -5.60 7.52 4.90
C THR A 34 -5.62 8.75 5.80
N GLY A 35 -6.22 9.86 5.35
CA GLY A 35 -6.29 11.13 6.08
C GLY A 35 -4.93 11.76 6.42
N THR A 36 -3.83 11.13 5.99
CA THR A 36 -2.47 11.43 6.39
C THR A 36 -1.75 12.10 5.22
N PRO A 37 -1.36 13.37 5.35
CA PRO A 37 -0.58 14.05 4.32
C PRO A 37 0.71 13.28 3.98
N GLY A 38 1.04 13.22 2.70
CA GLY A 38 2.25 12.53 2.21
C GLY A 38 2.16 11.01 2.10
N VAL A 39 1.01 10.40 2.35
CA VAL A 39 0.78 8.95 2.17
C VAL A 39 -0.57 8.67 1.52
N LEU A 40 -0.55 7.91 0.43
CA LEU A 40 -1.75 7.35 -0.18
C LEU A 40 -1.68 5.82 -0.20
N SER A 41 -2.81 5.16 0.06
CA SER A 41 -2.90 3.71 -0.10
C SER A 41 -2.83 3.32 -1.58
N ALA A 42 -2.39 2.10 -1.88
CA ALA A 42 -2.40 1.58 -3.25
C ALA A 42 -3.81 1.62 -3.85
N ALA A 43 -4.83 1.29 -3.06
CA ALA A 43 -6.23 1.39 -3.48
C ALA A 43 -6.65 2.83 -3.88
N THR A 44 -6.16 3.86 -3.19
CA THR A 44 -6.43 5.25 -3.57
C THR A 44 -5.65 5.65 -4.82
N ILE A 45 -4.41 5.18 -4.95
CA ILE A 45 -3.59 5.44 -6.14
C ILE A 45 -4.22 4.79 -7.39
N ASN A 46 -4.70 3.55 -7.29
CA ASN A 46 -5.41 2.87 -8.39
C ASN A 46 -6.60 3.68 -8.89
N LYS A 47 -7.40 4.25 -7.98
CA LYS A 47 -8.52 5.13 -8.35
C LYS A 47 -8.08 6.42 -9.03
N ILE A 48 -6.95 6.99 -8.64
CA ILE A 48 -6.38 8.16 -9.33
C ILE A 48 -5.99 7.77 -10.76
N ILE A 49 -5.39 6.58 -10.94
CA ILE A 49 -5.00 6.04 -12.25
C ILE A 49 -6.21 5.79 -13.15
N GLU A 50 -7.31 5.27 -12.60
CA GLU A 50 -8.58 5.06 -13.32
C GLU A 50 -9.16 6.34 -13.94
N ASN A 51 -8.80 7.53 -13.41
CA ASN A 51 -9.20 8.81 -13.98
C ASN A 51 -8.38 9.22 -15.23
N GLY A 52 -7.51 8.34 -15.74
CA GLY A 52 -6.77 8.55 -16.98
C GLY A 52 -5.52 9.42 -16.84
N VAL A 53 -4.89 9.41 -15.67
CA VAL A 53 -3.64 10.15 -15.43
C VAL A 53 -2.42 9.40 -15.99
N THR A 54 -1.29 10.10 -16.04
CA THR A 54 -0.02 9.52 -16.53
C THR A 54 0.70 8.77 -15.40
N VAL A 55 1.17 7.57 -15.72
CA VAL A 55 2.04 6.76 -14.87
C VAL A 55 3.37 6.53 -15.57
N LEU A 56 4.46 6.87 -14.91
CA LEU A 56 5.83 6.65 -15.37
C LEU A 56 6.44 5.45 -14.63
N HIS A 57 7.21 4.63 -15.34
CA HIS A 57 8.00 3.57 -14.73
C HIS A 57 9.43 4.05 -14.57
N ASP A 58 9.88 4.22 -13.33
CA ASP A 58 11.28 4.44 -13.02
C ASP A 58 11.98 3.08 -12.93
N LEU A 59 12.67 2.72 -14.02
CA LEU A 59 13.36 1.44 -14.16
C LEU A 59 14.57 1.30 -13.23
N GLU A 60 15.23 2.42 -12.87
CA GLU A 60 16.39 2.41 -11.99
C GLU A 60 15.94 2.18 -10.54
N ALA A 61 14.88 2.87 -10.12
CA ALA A 61 14.29 2.69 -8.79
C ALA A 61 13.42 1.43 -8.66
N ALA A 62 13.06 0.79 -9.79
CA ALA A 62 12.05 -0.27 -9.87
C ALA A 62 10.74 0.12 -9.16
N ALA A 63 10.23 1.31 -9.48
CA ALA A 63 9.03 1.90 -8.88
C ALA A 63 8.18 2.63 -9.93
N LYS A 64 6.90 2.82 -9.63
CA LYS A 64 6.01 3.66 -10.43
C LYS A 64 5.93 5.07 -9.86
N ILE A 65 5.71 6.03 -10.75
CA ILE A 65 5.45 7.42 -10.43
C ILE A 65 4.13 7.79 -11.08
N VAL A 66 3.16 8.25 -10.30
CA VAL A 66 1.90 8.80 -10.81
C VAL A 66 1.83 10.29 -10.50
N THR A 67 1.30 11.05 -11.45
CA THR A 67 1.08 12.49 -11.29
C THR A 67 -0.35 12.87 -11.63
N TRP A 68 -0.96 13.73 -10.81
CA TRP A 68 -2.34 14.18 -10.98
C TRP A 68 -2.49 15.65 -10.55
N ASP A 69 -3.66 16.24 -10.83
CA ASP A 69 -4.01 17.62 -10.47
C ASP A 69 -2.97 18.69 -10.84
N GLY A 70 -2.16 18.43 -11.87
CA GLY A 70 -1.14 19.33 -12.39
C GLY A 70 0.16 19.43 -11.58
N ASN A 71 0.16 19.14 -10.29
CA ASN A 71 1.38 19.19 -9.47
C ASN A 71 1.47 18.17 -8.32
N GLN A 72 0.51 17.26 -8.22
CA GLN A 72 0.57 16.19 -7.23
C GLN A 72 1.34 15.00 -7.80
N TRP A 73 2.16 14.38 -6.96
CA TRP A 73 3.09 13.35 -7.34
C TRP A 73 3.10 12.24 -6.30
N ALA A 74 3.19 10.99 -6.74
CA ALA A 74 3.36 9.85 -5.84
C ALA A 74 4.30 8.81 -6.45
N SER A 75 5.22 8.28 -5.64
CA SER A 75 5.93 7.04 -5.95
C SER A 75 5.33 5.89 -5.19
N PHE A 76 5.08 4.79 -5.90
CA PHE A 76 4.38 3.62 -5.39
C PHE A 76 4.81 2.34 -6.13
N ASP A 77 4.32 1.20 -5.63
CA ASP A 77 4.47 -0.11 -6.25
C ASP A 77 3.15 -0.58 -6.89
N ASP A 78 3.27 -1.15 -8.07
CA ASP A 78 2.23 -1.85 -8.81
C ASP A 78 2.60 -3.33 -9.02
N ALA A 79 1.74 -4.09 -9.70
CA ALA A 79 2.00 -5.51 -9.96
C ALA A 79 3.34 -5.77 -10.68
N GLU A 80 3.75 -4.90 -11.61
CA GLU A 80 5.00 -5.04 -12.35
C GLU A 80 6.22 -4.84 -11.45
N THR A 81 6.24 -3.75 -10.68
CA THR A 81 7.36 -3.41 -9.79
C THR A 81 7.45 -4.34 -8.59
N LEU A 82 6.32 -4.81 -8.06
CA LEU A 82 6.29 -5.88 -7.05
C LEU A 82 6.87 -7.19 -7.58
N LYS A 83 6.60 -7.55 -8.84
CA LYS A 83 7.21 -8.73 -9.46
C LYS A 83 8.73 -8.59 -9.55
N ILE A 84 9.24 -7.45 -10.02
CA ILE A 84 10.68 -7.18 -10.10
C ILE A 84 11.34 -7.33 -8.72
N LYS A 85 10.70 -6.76 -7.68
CA LYS A 85 11.15 -6.86 -6.29
C LYS A 85 11.12 -8.29 -5.77
N LEU A 86 10.06 -9.05 -6.05
CA LEU A 86 9.97 -10.46 -5.64
C LEU A 86 11.07 -11.30 -6.31
N ASP A 87 11.28 -11.12 -7.61
CA ASP A 87 12.34 -11.81 -8.35
C ASP A 87 13.72 -11.46 -7.79
N TYR A 88 13.96 -10.19 -7.44
CA TYR A 88 15.19 -9.77 -6.78
C TYR A 88 15.40 -10.46 -5.41
N ALA A 89 14.35 -10.53 -4.58
CA ALA A 89 14.41 -11.21 -3.29
C ALA A 89 14.75 -12.70 -3.42
N ASN A 90 14.16 -13.37 -4.42
CA ASN A 90 14.42 -14.77 -4.72
C ASN A 90 15.86 -14.99 -5.23
N GLN A 91 16.33 -14.15 -6.16
CA GLN A 91 17.70 -14.21 -6.68
C GLN A 91 18.77 -14.02 -5.59
N ARG A 92 18.45 -13.28 -4.53
CA ARG A 92 19.32 -13.05 -3.37
C ARG A 92 19.12 -14.03 -2.23
N CYS A 93 18.29 -15.07 -2.41
CA CYS A 93 18.00 -16.07 -1.39
C CYS A 93 17.51 -15.45 -0.06
N LEU A 94 16.73 -14.37 -0.13
CA LEU A 94 16.16 -13.76 1.08
C LEU A 94 15.12 -14.71 1.71
N GLY A 95 15.03 -14.72 3.05
CA GLY A 95 14.15 -15.65 3.78
C GLY A 95 12.65 -15.47 3.54
N GLY A 96 12.25 -14.34 2.94
CA GLY A 96 10.87 -14.08 2.55
C GLY A 96 10.60 -12.61 2.25
N THR A 97 9.34 -12.32 1.93
CA THR A 97 8.79 -10.98 1.77
C THR A 97 7.75 -10.70 2.85
N MET A 98 7.53 -9.42 3.14
CA MET A 98 6.51 -8.93 4.06
C MET A 98 5.81 -7.76 3.38
N VAL A 99 4.50 -7.64 3.53
CA VAL A 99 3.71 -6.53 2.97
C VAL A 99 3.32 -5.55 4.06
N TRP A 100 3.46 -4.25 3.77
CA TRP A 100 2.93 -3.17 4.60
C TRP A 100 1.99 -2.30 3.77
N ALA A 101 0.69 -2.27 4.03
CA ALA A 101 -0.07 -3.18 4.88
C ALA A 101 -1.29 -3.68 4.11
N ILE A 102 -1.88 -4.78 4.57
CA ILE A 102 -2.96 -5.48 3.85
C ILE A 102 -4.20 -4.60 3.63
N ASP A 103 -4.49 -3.68 4.55
CA ASP A 103 -5.63 -2.75 4.50
C ASP A 103 -5.45 -1.60 3.49
N LEU A 104 -4.23 -1.40 2.97
CA LEU A 104 -3.92 -0.34 2.01
C LEU A 104 -4.07 -0.80 0.55
N ASP A 105 -4.33 -2.09 0.34
CA ASP A 105 -4.61 -2.69 -0.96
C ASP A 105 -6.12 -2.93 -1.14
N ASP A 106 -6.57 -2.93 -2.40
CA ASP A 106 -7.93 -3.33 -2.78
C ASP A 106 -8.02 -4.83 -3.16
N GLY A 107 -6.93 -5.57 -2.91
CA GLY A 107 -6.74 -6.97 -3.24
C GLY A 107 -5.94 -7.19 -4.54
N SER A 108 -5.72 -6.14 -5.33
CA SER A 108 -5.01 -6.26 -6.61
C SER A 108 -3.53 -6.59 -6.42
N LEU A 109 -2.85 -5.94 -5.47
CA LEU A 109 -1.42 -6.17 -5.25
C LEU A 109 -1.16 -7.51 -4.57
N LEU A 110 -2.03 -7.91 -3.63
CA LEU A 110 -1.95 -9.23 -3.01
C LEU A 110 -2.15 -10.35 -4.04
N ALA A 111 -3.15 -10.21 -4.92
CA ALA A 111 -3.39 -11.17 -6.00
C ALA A 111 -2.21 -11.20 -7.01
N ALA A 112 -1.61 -10.04 -7.29
CA ALA A 112 -0.40 -9.99 -8.12
C ALA A 112 0.73 -10.80 -7.47
N LEU A 113 1.00 -10.58 -6.18
CA LEU A 113 2.04 -11.30 -5.44
C LEU A 113 1.77 -12.81 -5.36
N SER A 114 0.52 -13.23 -5.15
CA SER A 114 0.19 -14.67 -5.11
C SER A 114 0.37 -15.32 -6.48
N SER A 115 0.04 -14.62 -7.57
CA SER A 115 0.20 -15.14 -8.94
C SER A 115 1.66 -15.32 -9.37
N VAL A 116 2.58 -14.51 -8.84
CA VAL A 116 4.01 -14.58 -9.16
C VAL A 116 4.81 -15.40 -8.13
N SER A 117 4.20 -15.72 -6.99
CA SER A 117 4.82 -16.54 -5.95
C SER A 117 4.99 -17.97 -6.43
N THR A 118 6.20 -18.51 -6.27
CA THR A 118 6.47 -19.94 -6.50
C THR A 118 5.95 -20.83 -5.36
N LYS A 119 5.49 -20.22 -4.26
CA LYS A 119 4.91 -20.90 -3.11
C LYS A 119 3.39 -20.93 -3.24
N LYS A 120 2.81 -22.09 -2.93
CA LYS A 120 1.36 -22.28 -2.91
C LYS A 120 0.73 -21.37 -1.85
N GLU A 121 -0.33 -20.67 -2.23
CA GLU A 121 -1.19 -19.98 -1.28
C GLU A 121 -1.92 -21.03 -0.44
N GLU A 122 -1.78 -20.94 0.87
CA GLU A 122 -2.48 -21.80 1.82
C GLU A 122 -3.38 -20.93 2.69
N GLU A 123 -4.67 -21.23 2.66
CA GLU A 123 -5.63 -20.66 3.58
C GLU A 123 -5.37 -21.27 4.97
N VAL A 124 -4.63 -20.53 5.80
CA VAL A 124 -4.15 -21.04 7.11
C VAL A 124 -5.26 -21.02 8.16
N LEU A 125 -6.30 -20.24 7.92
CA LEU A 125 -7.52 -20.22 8.72
C LEU A 125 -8.67 -20.59 7.80
N PRO A 126 -9.48 -21.62 8.11
CA PRO A 126 -10.73 -21.82 7.39
C PRO A 126 -11.53 -20.52 7.47
N SER A 127 -12.19 -20.12 6.38
CA SER A 127 -13.18 -19.02 6.35
C SER A 127 -13.82 -18.85 7.73
N LEU A 128 -13.43 -17.80 8.44
CA LEU A 128 -13.90 -17.57 9.80
C LEU A 128 -15.40 -17.33 9.70
N ASN A 129 -16.21 -18.37 9.93
CA ASN A 129 -17.66 -18.29 10.10
C ASN A 129 -18.05 -17.61 11.42
N PHE A 130 -17.10 -16.92 12.05
CA PHE A 130 -17.30 -16.08 13.20
C PHE A 130 -17.08 -14.67 12.70
N ASP A 131 -18.11 -13.82 12.80
CA ASP A 131 -17.99 -12.38 12.61
C ASP A 131 -16.79 -11.92 13.42
N THR A 132 -15.66 -11.73 12.75
CA THR A 132 -14.49 -11.16 13.39
C THR A 132 -14.91 -9.75 13.77
N PRO A 133 -14.92 -9.40 15.06
CA PRO A 133 -15.21 -8.05 15.40
C PRO A 133 -14.09 -7.22 14.78
N GLY A 134 -14.41 -6.40 13.77
CA GLY A 134 -13.49 -5.37 13.32
C GLY A 134 -13.04 -4.56 14.54
N PHE A 135 -11.86 -3.95 14.49
CA PHE A 135 -11.42 -3.03 15.53
C PHE A 135 -12.51 -1.97 15.78
N GLY A 136 -13.37 -2.19 16.78
CA GLY A 136 -14.55 -1.36 17.03
C GLY A 136 -15.89 -2.08 17.30
N THR A 137 -16.03 -3.40 17.12
CA THR A 137 -17.25 -4.11 17.56
C THR A 137 -17.03 -4.84 18.89
N ASN A 138 -18.12 -4.96 19.68
CA ASN A 138 -18.10 -5.43 21.06
C ASN A 138 -17.56 -6.86 21.16
N TRP A 139 -16.59 -7.04 22.07
CA TRP A 139 -15.91 -8.30 22.38
C TRP A 139 -16.78 -9.15 23.31
N ASP A 140 -17.99 -9.49 22.88
CA ASP A 140 -19.01 -10.14 23.72
C ASP A 140 -18.68 -11.59 24.09
N PHE A 141 -17.63 -12.17 23.49
CA PHE A 141 -17.09 -13.49 23.84
C PHE A 141 -16.01 -13.43 24.95
N ILE A 142 -15.54 -12.24 25.34
CA ILE A 142 -14.63 -12.11 26.49
C ILE A 142 -15.47 -12.05 27.76
N PRO A 143 -15.23 -12.94 28.75
CA PRO A 143 -15.91 -12.88 30.04
C PRO A 143 -15.79 -11.49 30.66
N GLU A 144 -16.87 -10.97 31.23
CA GLU A 144 -16.93 -9.61 31.81
C GLU A 144 -15.82 -9.36 32.87
N SER A 145 -15.35 -10.42 33.53
CA SER A 145 -14.25 -10.37 34.50
C SER A 145 -12.88 -10.04 33.91
N GLU A 146 -12.70 -10.20 32.59
CA GLU A 146 -11.45 -9.93 31.87
C GLU A 146 -11.49 -8.63 31.07
N LYS A 147 -12.64 -7.95 31.01
CA LYS A 147 -12.78 -6.60 30.44
C LYS A 147 -12.19 -5.56 31.41
N VAL A 148 -10.87 -5.53 31.53
CA VAL A 148 -10.15 -4.57 32.37
C VAL A 148 -10.12 -3.20 31.66
N LYS A 149 -10.76 -2.21 32.32
CA LYS A 149 -10.83 -0.76 32.07
C LYS A 149 -9.85 -0.20 31.03
N ARG A 150 -10.37 0.19 29.87
CA ARG A 150 -9.64 0.95 28.83
C ARG A 150 -10.16 2.39 28.68
N ASP A 151 -10.64 2.99 29.77
CA ASP A 151 -11.24 4.34 29.80
C ASP A 151 -10.39 5.38 30.57
N GLU A 152 -9.09 5.14 30.76
CA GLU A 152 -8.16 6.13 31.37
C GLU A 152 -6.90 6.38 30.52
N LEU A 153 -7.05 6.57 29.21
CA LEU A 153 -6.05 7.24 28.35
C LEU A 153 -6.74 8.14 27.32
#